data_AF-A0A9E7IB53-F1
#
_entry.id   AF-A0A9E7IB53-F1
#
_cell.length_a   1.000
_cell.length_b   1.000
_cell.length_c   1.000
_cell.angle_alpha   90.00
_cell.angle_beta   90.00
_cell.angle_gamma   90.00
#
_symmetry.space_group_name_H-M   'P 1'
#
loop_
_entity.id
_entity.type
_entity.pdbx_description
1 polymer ?
#
loop_
_entity_poly.entity_id
_entity_poly.type
_entity_poly.pdbx_seq_one_letter_code
_entity_poly.pdbx_strand_id
1 'polypeptide(L)' 'RDNKKNRIIPRHVLLAIRNDEELGKLLAGVTIAHGGVLPNINPVLLPKKSNNAAKEPKSPSKATKSPKKA' A
#
# COMPACT_ATOMS: atom_id res chain seq x y z
N ARG A 1 5.70 0.88 -11.76
CA ARG A 1 4.45 0.40 -11.13
C ARG A 1 4.73 0.03 -9.69
N ASP A 2 3.99 0.61 -8.75
CA ASP A 2 4.37 0.83 -7.33
C ASP A 2 4.78 -0.43 -6.57
N ASN A 3 4.10 -1.54 -6.85
CA ASN A 3 4.37 -2.85 -6.24
C ASN A 3 5.50 -3.64 -6.92
N LYS A 4 6.23 -3.03 -7.87
CA LYS A 4 7.48 -3.59 -8.45
C LYS A 4 7.32 -4.99 -9.07
N LYS A 5 6.10 -5.37 -9.47
CA LYS A 5 5.74 -6.62 -10.15
C LYS A 5 5.31 -6.33 -11.59
N ASN A 6 5.65 -7.23 -12.51
CA ASN A 6 5.29 -7.11 -13.93
C ASN A 6 3.86 -7.61 -14.21
N ARG A 7 3.45 -8.72 -13.57
CA ARG A 7 2.12 -9.32 -13.72
C ARG A 7 1.08 -8.60 -12.86
N ILE A 8 -0.11 -8.39 -13.42
CA ILE A 8 -1.28 -7.91 -12.68
C ILE A 8 -1.81 -9.04 -11.79
N ILE A 9 -1.99 -8.76 -10.50
CA ILE A 9 -2.62 -9.66 -9.52
C ILE A 9 -3.90 -9.04 -8.99
N PRO A 10 -4.83 -9.79 -8.38
CA PRO A 10 -6.09 -9.25 -7.89
C PRO A 10 -5.94 -8.03 -6.95
N ARG A 11 -4.85 -8.01 -6.15
CA ARG A 11 -4.49 -6.85 -5.32
C ARG A 11 -4.30 -5.55 -6.11
N HIS A 12 -3.70 -5.61 -7.30
CA HIS A 12 -3.49 -4.42 -8.14
C HIS A 12 -4.84 -3.86 -8.64
N VAL A 13 -5.77 -4.75 -8.98
CA VAL A 13 -7.12 -4.36 -9.42
C VAL A 13 -7.87 -3.69 -8.28
N LEU A 14 -7.83 -4.26 -7.08
CA LEU A 14 -8.48 -3.67 -5.91
C LEU A 14 -7.87 -2.30 -5.54
N LEU A 15 -6.54 -2.15 -5.59
CA LEU A 15 -5.90 -0.86 -5.31
C LEU A 15 -6.26 0.19 -6.38
N ALA A 16 -6.36 -0.17 -7.65
CA ALA A 16 -6.78 0.75 -8.69
C ALA A 16 -8.21 1.25 -8.46
N ILE A 17 -9.15 0.32 -8.19
CA ILE A 17 -10.57 0.66 -7.99
C ILE A 17 -10.79 1.46 -6.70
N ARG A 18 -10.09 1.14 -5.60
CA ARG A 18 -10.33 1.78 -4.30
C ARG A 18 -9.59 3.10 -4.10
N ASN A 19 -8.57 3.38 -4.91
CA ASN A 19 -7.91 4.70 -4.91
C ASN A 19 -8.57 5.68 -5.89
N ASP A 20 -9.46 5.20 -6.75
CA ASP A 20 -10.21 6.02 -7.71
C ASP A 20 -11.64 6.23 -7.21
N GLU A 21 -12.10 7.48 -7.19
CA GLU A 21 -13.41 7.83 -6.64
C GLU A 21 -14.57 7.35 -7.52
N GLU A 22 -14.43 7.47 -8.85
CA GLU A 22 -15.47 7.13 -9.80
C GLU A 22 -15.67 5.63 -9.89
N LEU A 23 -14.56 4.88 -10.02
CA LEU A 23 -14.58 3.42 -10.02
C LEU A 23 -15.02 2.85 -8.68
N GLY A 24 -14.63 3.48 -7.57
CA GLY A 24 -15.05 3.09 -6.22
C GLY A 24 -16.56 3.19 -6.02
N LYS A 25 -17.19 4.25 -6.53
CA LYS A 25 -18.65 4.43 -6.51
C LYS A 25 -19.35 3.46 -7.47
N LEU A 26 -18.85 3.33 -8.69
CA LEU A 26 -19.44 2.45 -9.71
C LEU A 26 -19.46 0.98 -9.27
N LEU A 27 -18.39 0.53 -8.61
CA LEU A 27 -18.21 -0.85 -8.15
C LEU A 27 -18.49 -0.99 -6.65
N ALA A 28 -19.31 -0.11 -6.09
CA ALA A 28 -19.78 -0.22 -4.71
C ALA A 28 -20.53 -1.56 -4.52
N GLY A 29 -20.19 -2.31 -3.49
CA GLY A 29 -20.79 -3.62 -3.18
C GLY A 29 -20.20 -4.82 -3.93
N VAL A 30 -19.32 -4.60 -4.92
CA VAL A 30 -18.63 -5.71 -5.61
C VAL A 30 -17.48 -6.24 -4.75
N THR A 31 -17.41 -7.57 -4.61
CA THR A 31 -16.31 -8.25 -3.91
C THR A 31 -15.27 -8.75 -4.90
N ILE A 32 -14.01 -8.34 -4.71
CA ILE A 32 -12.88 -8.80 -5.53
C ILE A 32 -12.15 -9.90 -4.78
N ALA A 33 -12.24 -11.13 -5.28
CA ALA A 33 -11.55 -12.29 -4.71
C ALA A 33 -10.02 -12.06 -4.66
N HIS A 34 -9.38 -12.44 -3.55
CA HIS A 34 -7.94 -12.27 -3.29
C HIS A 34 -7.41 -10.82 -3.40
N GLY A 35 -8.29 -9.80 -3.35
CA GLY A 35 -7.89 -8.39 -3.45
C GLY A 35 -7.43 -7.75 -2.12
N GLY A 36 -7.85 -8.29 -0.97
CA GLY A 36 -7.60 -7.70 0.34
C GLY A 36 -8.32 -6.35 0.53
N VAL A 37 -7.77 -5.45 1.35
CA VAL A 37 -8.35 -4.11 1.63
C VAL A 37 -7.32 -2.99 1.55
N LEU A 38 -7.73 -1.74 1.31
CA LEU A 38 -6.80 -0.60 1.32
C LEU A 38 -6.15 -0.48 2.72
N PRO A 39 -4.82 -0.31 2.84
CA PRO A 39 -4.18 -0.15 4.14
C PRO A 39 -4.65 1.15 4.80
N ASN A 40 -5.34 1.03 5.93
CA ASN A 40 -5.80 2.16 6.73
C ASN A 40 -5.83 1.74 8.20
N ILE A 41 -5.16 2.49 9.06
CA ILE A 41 -5.12 2.24 10.52
C ILE A 41 -5.79 3.44 11.18
N ASN A 42 -6.82 3.19 12.00
CA ASN A 42 -7.50 4.26 12.73
C ASN A 42 -6.52 4.91 13.72
N PRO A 43 -6.42 6.25 13.78
CA PRO A 43 -5.44 6.95 14.61
C PRO A 43 -5.56 6.63 16.11
N VAL A 44 -6.74 6.22 16.59
CA VAL A 44 -6.96 5.81 17.98
C VAL A 44 -6.19 4.53 18.34
N LEU A 45 -5.95 3.67 17.35
CA LEU A 45 -5.21 2.42 17.51
C LEU A 45 -3.69 2.63 17.46
N LEU A 46 -3.24 3.83 17.06
CA LEU A 46 -1.82 4.15 17.08
C LEU A 46 -1.39 4.36 18.54
N PRO A 47 -0.18 3.91 18.92
CA PRO A 47 0.38 4.21 20.22
C PRO A 47 0.31 5.72 20.49
N LYS A 48 -0.23 6.11 21.64
CA LYS A 48 -0.17 7.51 22.09
C LYS A 48 1.31 7.89 22.13
N LYS A 49 1.69 9.01 21.49
CA LYS A 49 3.06 9.50 21.46
C LYS A 49 3.57 9.73 22.89
N SER A 50 4.19 8.72 23.51
CA SER A 50 5.19 8.90 24.53
C SER A 50 6.52 9.00 23.81
N ASN A 51 7.23 10.11 23.99
CA ASN A 51 8.59 10.28 23.48
C ASN A 51 9.51 9.20 24.08
N ASN A 52 9.62 8.04 23.43
CA ASN A 52 10.83 7.23 23.39
C ASN A 52 10.70 6.03 22.44
N ALA A 53 11.62 6.02 21.47
CA ALA A 53 12.27 4.88 20.83
C ALA A 53 11.44 3.72 20.23
N ALA A 54 11.57 3.63 18.90
CA ALA A 54 11.83 2.42 18.12
C ALA A 54 10.69 1.40 17.92
N LYS A 55 10.07 1.45 16.73
CA LYS A 55 10.33 0.51 15.60
C LYS A 55 9.29 0.76 14.50
N GLU A 56 9.71 1.47 13.46
CA GLU A 56 9.04 1.39 12.16
C GLU A 56 9.14 -0.06 11.64
N PRO A 57 8.04 -0.72 11.23
CA PRO A 57 8.17 -1.84 10.31
C PRO A 57 8.55 -1.26 8.95
N LYS A 58 9.86 -1.22 8.68
CA LYS A 58 10.42 -0.86 7.37
C LYS A 58 9.82 -1.78 6.30
N SER A 59 8.98 -1.24 5.44
CA SER A 59 8.68 -1.83 4.15
C SER A 59 9.96 -1.77 3.28
N PRO A 60 10.33 -2.83 2.54
CA PRO A 60 11.60 -2.85 1.81
C PRO A 60 11.49 -1.99 0.54
N SER A 61 11.92 -0.73 0.62
CA SER A 61 12.18 0.09 -0.56
C SER A 61 13.44 -0.42 -1.27
N LYS A 62 13.25 -1.13 -2.41
CA LYS A 62 14.34 -1.48 -3.36
C LYS A 62 15.38 -0.36 -3.48
N ALA A 63 16.64 -0.72 -3.28
CA ALA A 63 17.80 0.11 -3.57
C ALA A 63 17.86 0.48 -5.05
N THR A 64 17.65 1.75 -5.37
CA THR A 64 18.27 2.44 -6.49
C THR A 64 19.63 2.95 -6.01
N LYS A 65 20.73 2.32 -6.44
CA LYS A 65 22.08 2.90 -6.36
C LYS A 65 22.88 2.55 -7.61
N SER A 66 22.95 3.51 -8.52
CA SER A 66 24.13 3.83 -9.35
C SER A 66 24.40 5.32 -9.12
N PRO A 67 25.62 5.90 -9.29
CA PRO A 67 26.90 5.33 -9.73
C PRO A 67 28.09 5.66 -8.79
N LYS A 68 29.24 4.95 -8.89
CA LYS A 68 30.54 5.54 -8.51
C LYS A 68 31.74 4.84 -9.18
N LYS A 69 32.23 5.52 -10.23
CA LYS A 69 33.62 5.77 -10.64
C LYS A 69 34.73 4.81 -10.15
N ALA A 70 35.31 4.06 -11.07
CA ALA A 70 36.74 3.99 -11.36
C ALA A 70 36.91 3.94 -12.88
#